data_AF-A0A6S6U160-F1
#
_entry.id   AF-A0A6S6U160-F1
#
_cell.length_a   1.000
_cell.length_b   1.000
_cell.length_c   1.000
_cell.angle_alpha   90.00
_cell.angle_beta   90.00
_cell.angle_gamma   90.00
#
_symmetry.space_group_name_H-M   'P 1'
#
loop_
_entity.id
_entity.type
_entity.pdbx_description
1 polymer ?
#
loop_
_entity_poly.entity_id
_entity_poly.type
_entity_poly.pdbx_seq_one_letter_code
_entity_poly.pdbx_strand_id
1 'polypeptide(L)'
;MDFFTFKSFISIEVLIIFYYLGAIIMPIIIWFALRRFSKKYHLSPNNIMNTKQKVILTLLFLIAFFFMQLFWRMLFEFLIAYMQIRDALLAQY
;
A
#
# COMPACT_ATOMS: atom_id res chain seq x y z
N MET A 1 7.59 -22.46 -18.87
CA MET A 1 6.20 -22.01 -19.04
C MET A 1 6.00 -20.62 -18.41
N ASP A 2 7.04 -19.75 -18.44
CA ASP A 2 7.14 -18.67 -17.45
C ASP A 2 7.23 -17.26 -18.05
N PHE A 3 7.40 -17.15 -19.37
CA PHE A 3 7.53 -15.84 -20.04
C PHE A 3 6.16 -15.19 -20.33
N PHE A 4 5.16 -15.99 -20.67
CA PHE A 4 3.79 -15.51 -20.93
C PHE A 4 3.08 -15.08 -19.65
N THR A 5 3.26 -15.82 -18.56
CA THR A 5 2.72 -15.47 -17.24
C THR A 5 3.34 -14.19 -16.71
N PHE A 6 4.66 -14.01 -16.86
CA PHE A 6 5.34 -12.77 -16.45
C PHE A 6 4.90 -11.55 -17.27
N LYS A 7 4.78 -11.69 -18.60
CA LYS A 7 4.21 -10.63 -19.47
C LYS A 7 2.75 -10.30 -19.13
N SER A 8 1.95 -11.30 -18.77
CA SER A 8 0.55 -11.12 -18.44
C SER A 8 0.36 -10.49 -17.05
N PHE A 9 1.14 -10.91 -16.05
CA PHE A 9 1.07 -10.37 -14.68
C PHE A 9 1.63 -8.96 -14.55
N ILE A 10 2.59 -8.58 -15.40
CA ILE A 10 3.18 -7.23 -15.43
C ILE A 10 2.64 -6.44 -16.64
N SER A 11 1.49 -6.85 -17.20
CA SER A 11 0.85 -6.02 -18.24
C SER A 11 0.33 -4.72 -17.62
N ILE A 12 0.29 -3.66 -18.42
CA ILE A 12 -0.22 -2.34 -18.01
C ILE A 12 -1.63 -2.47 -17.42
N GLU A 13 -2.49 -3.28 -18.04
CA GLU A 13 -3.87 -3.52 -17.59
C GLU A 13 -3.92 -4.12 -16.19
N VAL A 14 -3.11 -5.16 -15.93
CA VAL A 14 -3.06 -5.82 -14.63
C VAL A 14 -2.49 -4.88 -13.57
N LEU A 15 -1.47 -4.09 -13.89
CA LEU A 15 -0.93 -3.09 -12.98
C LEU A 15 -1.93 -2.00 -12.62
N ILE A 16 -2.73 -1.53 -13.59
CA ILE A 16 -3.79 -0.55 -13.33
C ILE A 16 -4.84 -1.15 -12.39
N ILE A 17 -5.23 -2.41 -12.60
CA ILE A 17 -6.16 -3.11 -11.70
C ILE A 17 -5.58 -3.18 -10.28
N PHE A 18 -4.32 -3.56 -10.12
CA PHE A 18 -3.66 -3.62 -8.81
C PHE A 18 -3.52 -2.24 -8.15
N TYR A 19 -3.25 -1.21 -8.95
CA TYR A 19 -3.20 0.17 -8.47
C TYR A 19 -4.53 0.61 -7.85
N TYR A 20 -5.66 0.37 -8.54
CA TYR A 20 -7.00 0.67 -8.02
C TYR A 20 -7.41 -0.27 -6.88
N LEU A 21 -7.02 -1.55 -6.92
CA LEU A 21 -7.20 -2.47 -5.81
C LEU A 21 -6.50 -1.96 -4.55
N GLY A 22 -5.28 -1.44 -4.66
CA GLY A 22 -4.58 -0.80 -3.57
C GLY A 22 -5.39 0.35 -2.95
N ALA A 23 -6.05 1.17 -3.78
CA ALA A 23 -6.90 2.26 -3.31
C ALA A 23 -8.14 1.77 -2.51
N ILE A 24 -8.67 0.59 -2.81
CA ILE A 24 -9.81 -0.02 -2.09
C ILE A 24 -9.33 -0.82 -0.87
N ILE A 25 -8.24 -1.55 -0.99
CA ILE A 25 -7.68 -2.39 0.07
C ILE A 25 -7.13 -1.52 1.20
N MET A 26 -6.52 -0.37 0.88
CA MET A 26 -5.96 0.53 1.89
C MET A 26 -6.97 1.00 2.96
N PRO A 27 -8.15 1.57 2.63
CA PRO A 27 -9.12 1.97 3.65
C PRO A 27 -9.64 0.79 4.48
N ILE A 28 -9.74 -0.41 3.90
CA ILE A 28 -10.10 -1.63 4.62
C ILE A 28 -9.02 -2.00 5.65
N ILE A 29 -7.74 -1.96 5.25
CA ILE A 29 -6.61 -2.22 6.14
C ILE A 29 -6.57 -1.19 7.28
N ILE A 30 -6.78 0.10 6.98
CA ILE A 30 -6.86 1.16 8.00
C ILE A 30 -7.97 0.84 9.00
N TRP A 31 -9.17 0.56 8.51
CA TRP A 31 -10.33 0.26 9.35
C TRP A 31 -10.05 -0.91 10.29
N PHE A 32 -9.47 -1.99 9.75
CA PHE A 32 -9.14 -3.17 10.54
C PHE A 32 -8.00 -2.91 11.55
N ALA A 33 -6.98 -2.16 11.16
CA ALA A 33 -5.86 -1.78 12.02
C ALA A 33 -6.32 -0.91 13.19
N LEU A 34 -7.13 0.12 12.94
CA LEU A 34 -7.72 0.99 13.97
C LEU A 34 -8.59 0.19 14.94
N ARG A 35 -9.41 -0.73 14.43
CA ARG A 35 -10.27 -1.58 15.27
C ARG A 35 -9.45 -2.50 16.18
N ARG A 36 -8.36 -3.09 15.66
CA ARG A 36 -7.44 -3.91 16.48
C ARG A 36 -6.70 -3.08 17.52
N PHE A 37 -6.25 -1.89 17.14
CA PHE A 37 -5.54 -0.99 18.04
C PHE A 37 -6.45 -0.58 19.20
N SER A 38 -7.65 -0.09 18.90
CA SER A 38 -8.65 0.28 19.92
C SER A 38 -8.95 -0.87 20.88
N LYS A 39 -9.19 -2.09 20.37
CA LYS A 39 -9.52 -3.25 21.21
C LYS A 39 -8.36 -3.70 22.11
N LYS A 40 -7.10 -3.54 21.68
CA LYS A 40 -5.91 -3.92 22.45
C LYS A 40 -5.59 -2.94 23.58
N TYR A 41 -5.98 -1.68 23.46
CA TYR A 41 -5.71 -0.65 24.47
C TYR A 41 -6.85 -0.38 25.46
N HIS A 42 -8.04 -0.99 25.27
CA HIS A 42 -9.19 -0.83 26.17
C HIS A 42 -9.25 -1.82 27.36
N LEU A 43 -8.25 -2.67 27.58
CA LEU A 43 -8.30 -3.72 28.63
C LEU A 43 -7.00 -3.85 29.44
N SER A 44 -6.58 -2.78 30.12
CA SER A 44 -5.87 -2.96 31.40
C SER A 44 -6.00 -1.71 32.26
N PRO A 45 -6.77 -1.75 33.36
CA PRO A 45 -6.89 -0.62 34.29
C PRO A 45 -5.57 -0.31 35.03
N ASN A 46 -4.52 -1.14 34.88
CA ASN A 46 -3.24 -1.02 35.59
C ASN A 46 -2.02 -0.65 34.73
N ASN A 47 -2.15 -0.50 33.41
CA ASN A 47 -1.03 -0.06 32.59
C ASN A 47 -1.12 1.44 32.33
N ILE A 48 -0.34 2.19 33.11
CA ILE A 48 -0.06 3.62 32.95
C ILE A 48 0.80 3.81 31.70
N MET A 49 0.27 3.47 30.53
CA MET A 49 0.92 3.85 29.28
C MET A 49 0.64 5.34 29.08
N ASN A 50 1.70 6.13 29.27
CA ASN A 50 1.65 7.58 29.30
C ASN A 50 0.95 8.10 28.02
N THR A 51 -0.01 9.02 28.16
CA THR A 51 -0.79 9.57 27.04
C THR A 51 0.11 10.06 25.90
N LYS A 52 1.30 10.57 26.26
CA LYS A 52 2.36 10.96 25.31
C LYS A 52 2.85 9.81 24.42
N GLN A 53 3.05 8.61 24.96
CA GLN A 53 3.50 7.43 24.20
C GLN A 53 2.41 6.94 23.24
N LYS A 54 1.14 7.00 23.66
CA LYS A 54 0.00 6.65 22.78
C LYS A 54 -0.09 7.60 21.58
N VAL A 55 0.07 8.90 21.81
CA VAL A 55 0.07 9.91 20.74
C VAL A 55 1.26 9.70 19.80
N ILE A 56 2.48 9.52 20.32
CA ILE A 56 3.68 9.28 19.50
C ILE A 56 3.53 8.01 18.64
N LEU A 57 3.05 6.91 19.24
CA LEU A 57 2.85 5.65 18.51
C LEU A 57 1.76 5.78 17.43
N THR A 58 0.70 6.54 17.71
CA THR A 58 -0.37 6.81 16.74
C THR A 58 0.12 7.69 15.59
N LEU A 59 0.90 8.72 15.90
CA LEU A 59 1.53 9.60 14.91
C LEU A 59 2.50 8.80 14.02
N LEU A 60 3.36 7.97 14.61
CA LEU A 60 4.28 7.11 13.88
C LEU A 60 3.52 6.16 12.93
N PHE A 61 2.43 5.56 13.40
CA PHE A 61 1.58 4.70 12.58
C PHE A 61 0.97 5.46 11.39
N LEU A 62 0.44 6.66 11.63
CA LEU A 62 -0.12 7.50 10.56
C LEU A 62 0.95 7.91 9.53
N ILE A 63 2.14 8.28 9.98
CA ILE A 63 3.27 8.64 9.11
C ILE A 63 3.67 7.42 8.27
N ALA A 64 3.94 6.28 8.91
CA ALA A 64 4.32 5.05 8.20
C ALA A 64 3.26 4.63 7.18
N PHE A 65 1.98 4.78 7.55
CA PHE A 65 0.86 4.49 6.67
C PHE A 65 0.83 5.42 5.45
N PHE A 66 0.99 6.72 5.65
CA PHE A 66 1.06 7.69 4.55
C PHE A 66 2.24 7.40 3.61
N PHE A 67 3.42 7.09 4.16
CA PHE A 67 4.58 6.69 3.36
C PHE A 67 4.31 5.41 2.57
N MET A 68 3.63 4.42 3.14
CA MET A 68 3.26 3.21 2.42
C MET A 68 2.30 3.51 1.26
N GLN A 69 1.35 4.44 1.43
CA GLN A 69 0.46 4.85 0.34
C GLN A 69 1.23 5.47 -0.82
N LEU A 70 2.12 6.42 -0.51
CA LEU A 70 2.94 7.10 -1.50
C LEU A 70 3.88 6.13 -2.20
N PHE A 71 4.51 5.24 -1.44
CA PHE A 71 5.39 4.21 -1.98
C PHE A 71 4.63 3.29 -2.94
N TRP A 72 3.44 2.82 -2.56
CA TRP A 72 2.59 2.02 -3.45
C TRP A 72 2.26 2.77 -4.74
N ARG A 73 1.79 4.02 -4.63
CA ARG A 73 1.45 4.85 -5.80
C ARG A 73 2.65 5.05 -6.72
N MET A 74 3.81 5.41 -6.18
CA MET A 74 5.03 5.59 -6.99
C MET A 74 5.49 4.30 -7.64
N LEU A 75 5.44 3.17 -6.94
CA LEU A 75 5.86 1.87 -7.49
C LEU A 75 5.00 1.46 -8.69
N PHE A 76 3.68 1.60 -8.58
CA PHE A 76 2.78 1.27 -9.70
C PHE A 76 2.88 2.26 -10.86
N GLU A 77 2.91 3.57 -10.58
CA GLU A 77 3.07 4.58 -11.64
C GLU A 77 4.40 4.39 -12.40
N PHE A 78 5.49 4.11 -11.69
CA PHE A 78 6.79 3.83 -12.31
C PHE A 78 6.74 2.58 -13.20
N LEU A 79 6.17 1.48 -12.71
CA LEU A 79 6.10 0.24 -13.49
C LEU A 79 5.18 0.38 -14.73
N ILE A 80 4.06 1.10 -14.61
CA ILE A 80 3.18 1.39 -15.75
C ILE A 80 3.95 2.21 -16.79
N ALA A 81 4.61 3.29 -16.37
CA ALA A 81 5.40 4.14 -17.27
C ALA A 81 6.55 3.36 -17.94
N TYR A 82 7.24 2.50 -17.19
CA TYR A 82 8.28 1.63 -17.72
C TYR A 82 7.75 0.72 -18.83
N MET A 83 6.61 0.06 -18.60
CA MET A 83 5.99 -0.81 -19.60
C MET A 83 5.53 -0.04 -20.84
N GLN A 84 4.96 1.16 -20.66
CA GLN A 84 4.56 2.03 -21.77
C GLN A 84 5.75 2.43 -22.64
N ILE A 85 6.88 2.83 -22.04
CA ILE A 85 8.09 3.20 -22.77
C ILE A 85 8.66 1.99 -23.51
N ARG A 86 8.71 0.83 -22.85
CA ARG A 86 9.17 -0.43 -23.46
C ARG A 86 8.34 -0.79 -24.69
N ASP A 87 7.01 -0.68 -24.60
CA ASP A 87 6.12 -1.01 -25.70
C ASP A 87 6.21 0.02 -26.85
N ALA A 88 6.38 1.31 -26.54
CA ALA A 88 6.63 2.33 -27.55
C ALA A 88 7.94 2.11 -28.33
N LEU A 89 9.01 1.70 -27.63
CA LEU A 89 10.29 1.38 -28.27
C LEU A 89 10.19 0.14 -29.16
N LEU A 90 9.43 -0.88 -28.75
CA LEU A 90 9.22 -2.10 -29.54
C LEU A 90 8.29 -1.88 -30.73
N ALA A 91 7.37 -0.92 -30.67
CA ALA A 91 6.50 -0.57 -31.80
C ALA A 91 7.23 0.20 -32.92
N GLN A 92 8.45 0.68 -32.64
CA GLN A 92 9.26 1.48 -33.56
C GLN A 92 10.25 0.64 -34.40
N TYR A 93 10.37 -0.66 -34.11
CA TYR A 93 11.18 -1.66 -34.82
C TYR A 93 10.30 -2.78 -35.38
#